data_AF-A0A1M6V8P8-F1
#
_entry.id   AF-A0A1M6V8P8-F1
#
_cell.length_a   1.000
_cell.length_b   1.000
_cell.length_c   1.000
_cell.angle_alpha   90.00
_cell.angle_beta   90.00
_cell.angle_gamma   90.00
#
_symmetry.space_group_name_H-M   'P 1'
#
loop_
_entity.id
_entity.type
_entity.pdbx_description
1 polymer ?
#
loop_
_entity_poly.entity_id
_entity_poly.type
_entity_poly.pdbx_seq_one_letter_code
_entity_poly.pdbx_strand_id
1 'polypeptide(L)'
;MFSKYNPENDILNFPLKKYKGRIDINKALEIGNSSVHYSPDYAYETPFEILDRIKDSTLLWIDNQNSLLGLSDHKKTLLVPLNKINGIEIQNILKGKGPGESDLFLYLHNNPFVMLSISPDTYYFDQYADEISKTTGFTVTFSPEYYNA
;
A
#
# COMPACT_ATOMS: atom_id res chain seq x y z
N MET A 1 21.64 -7.13 2.88
CA MET A 1 20.92 -8.02 3.82
C MET A 1 19.61 -7.31 4.14
N PHE A 2 18.55 -7.59 3.39
CA PHE A 2 17.24 -7.02 3.68
C PHE A 2 16.84 -7.51 5.06
N SER A 3 16.71 -6.58 6.00
CA SER A 3 16.16 -6.84 7.32
C SER A 3 14.87 -7.62 7.12
N LYS A 4 14.68 -8.72 7.85
CA LYS A 4 13.36 -9.38 7.95
C LYS A 4 12.42 -8.33 8.53
N TYR A 5 11.74 -7.59 7.66
CA TYR A 5 10.73 -6.64 8.04
C TYR A 5 9.67 -7.41 8.84
N ASN A 6 9.69 -7.21 10.16
CA ASN A 6 8.77 -7.87 11.08
C ASN A 6 7.79 -6.81 11.58
N PRO A 7 6.64 -6.63 10.92
CA PRO A 7 5.69 -5.58 11.27
C PRO A 7 5.18 -5.70 12.72
N GLU A 8 5.26 -6.87 13.35
CA GLU A 8 4.82 -7.06 14.73
C GLU A 8 5.72 -6.35 15.75
N ASN A 9 7.03 -6.23 15.48
CA ASN A 9 7.95 -5.49 16.35
C ASN A 9 7.72 -3.97 16.27
N ASP A 10 7.30 -3.46 15.10
CA ASP A 10 7.02 -2.04 14.93
C ASP A 10 5.70 -1.64 15.60
N ILE A 11 4.68 -2.50 15.52
CA ILE A 11 3.37 -2.26 16.18
C ILE A 11 3.49 -2.26 17.71
N LEU A 12 4.37 -3.10 18.28
CA LEU A 12 4.62 -3.11 19.73
C LEU A 12 5.21 -1.78 20.24
N ASN A 13 6.04 -1.13 19.43
CA ASN A 13 6.67 0.14 19.79
C ASN A 13 5.82 1.35 19.40
N PHE A 14 4.95 1.21 18.40
CA PHE A 14 4.09 2.27 17.88
C PHE A 14 2.67 1.74 17.64
N PRO A 15 1.81 1.73 18.67
CA PRO A 15 0.47 1.16 18.56
C PRO A 15 -0.35 1.86 17.49
N LEU A 16 -1.17 1.08 16.78
CA LEU A 16 -2.05 1.59 15.75
C LEU A 16 -3.05 2.59 16.34
N LYS A 17 -3.21 3.73 15.66
CA LYS A 17 -4.17 4.75 16.04
C LYS A 17 -5.57 4.31 15.60
N LYS A 18 -6.62 4.74 16.31
CA LYS A 18 -8.00 4.57 15.86
C LYS A 18 -8.41 5.74 14.97
N TYR A 19 -8.90 5.45 13.78
CA TYR A 19 -9.53 6.45 12.93
C TYR A 19 -10.98 6.67 13.38
N LYS A 20 -11.42 7.93 13.46
CA LYS A 20 -12.76 8.31 13.93
C LYS A 20 -13.60 9.02 12.86
N GLY A 21 -13.03 9.28 11.69
CA GLY A 21 -13.76 9.89 10.58
C GLY A 21 -14.76 8.88 10.01
N ARG A 22 -15.92 9.39 9.59
CA ARG A 22 -16.88 8.58 8.82
C ARG A 22 -16.30 8.39 7.42
N ILE A 23 -16.19 7.15 6.99
CA ILE A 23 -15.63 6.80 5.68
C ILE A 23 -16.74 6.69 4.64
N ASP A 24 -16.51 7.28 3.47
CA ASP A 24 -17.36 7.13 2.29
C ASP A 24 -16.57 6.64 1.08
N ILE A 25 -16.70 5.34 0.78
CA ILE A 25 -15.96 4.67 -0.29
C ILE A 25 -16.81 4.59 -1.55
N ASN A 26 -16.41 5.33 -2.58
CA ASN A 26 -17.01 5.19 -3.92
C ASN A 26 -16.22 4.24 -4.83
N LYS A 27 -14.91 4.13 -4.65
CA LYS A 27 -14.04 3.29 -5.47
C LYS A 27 -13.11 2.48 -4.59
N ALA A 28 -13.00 1.20 -4.90
CA ALA A 28 -12.09 0.28 -4.24
C ALA A 28 -11.59 -0.78 -5.23
N LEU A 29 -10.40 -1.30 -4.95
CA LEU A 29 -9.72 -2.33 -5.72
C LEU A 29 -9.13 -3.35 -4.74
N GLU A 30 -9.45 -4.62 -4.95
CA GLU A 30 -8.79 -5.72 -4.24
C GLU A 30 -7.44 -5.99 -4.91
N ILE A 31 -6.35 -5.96 -4.14
CA ILE A 31 -4.98 -6.21 -4.62
C ILE A 31 -4.41 -7.36 -3.81
N GLY A 32 -4.71 -8.60 -4.22
CA GLY A 32 -4.02 -9.81 -3.76
C GLY A 32 -3.79 -9.97 -2.25
N ASN A 33 -2.92 -10.90 -1.86
CA ASN A 33 -2.44 -10.98 -0.47
C ASN A 33 -1.02 -10.40 -0.40
N SER A 34 -0.93 -9.08 -0.54
CA SER A 34 0.33 -8.32 -0.43
C SER A 34 0.57 -7.81 0.98
N SER A 35 1.84 -7.64 1.36
CA SER A 35 2.16 -7.11 2.69
C SER A 35 2.01 -5.59 2.69
N VAL A 36 1.03 -5.07 3.43
CA VAL A 36 0.94 -3.64 3.72
C VAL A 36 2.10 -3.25 4.64
N HIS A 37 2.90 -2.28 4.24
CA HIS A 37 3.99 -1.77 5.06
C HIS A 37 3.47 -0.83 6.15
N TYR A 38 4.20 -0.75 7.25
CA TYR A 38 3.87 0.09 8.39
C TYR A 38 4.44 1.49 8.17
N SER A 39 3.65 2.50 8.49
CA SER A 39 4.10 3.87 8.61
C SER A 39 3.58 4.46 9.92
N PRO A 40 4.44 4.92 10.85
CA PRO A 40 3.97 5.52 12.10
C PRO A 40 3.12 6.78 11.87
N ASP A 41 3.32 7.45 10.75
CA ASP A 41 2.61 8.66 10.37
C ASP A 41 1.21 8.37 9.81
N TYR A 42 1.02 7.20 9.19
CA TYR A 42 -0.18 6.88 8.41
C TYR A 42 -0.89 5.60 8.83
N ALA A 43 -0.37 4.81 9.77
CA ALA A 43 -0.94 3.54 10.17
C ALA A 43 -2.02 3.68 11.26
N TYR A 44 -3.17 3.05 10.98
CA TYR A 44 -4.34 2.99 11.84
C TYR A 44 -4.82 1.54 11.97
N GLU A 45 -5.61 1.26 13.01
CA GLU A 45 -6.45 0.05 13.05
C GLU A 45 -7.40 0.09 11.85
N THR A 46 -7.64 -1.06 11.22
CA THR A 46 -8.60 -1.12 10.11
C THR A 46 -10.01 -0.76 10.61
N PRO A 47 -10.65 0.30 10.05
CA PRO A 47 -11.98 0.70 10.46
C PRO A 47 -13.02 -0.40 10.15
N PHE A 48 -14.04 -0.51 10.98
CA PHE A 48 -15.02 -1.60 10.86
C PHE A 48 -15.77 -1.56 9.52
N GLU A 49 -16.02 -0.37 8.99
CA GLU A 49 -16.66 -0.18 7.68
C GLU A 49 -15.84 -0.76 6.52
N ILE A 50 -14.53 -0.90 6.72
CA ILE A 50 -13.62 -1.49 5.75
C ILE A 50 -13.54 -3.01 5.95
N LEU A 51 -13.58 -3.51 7.19
CA LEU A 51 -13.46 -4.94 7.49
C LEU A 51 -14.49 -5.78 6.72
N ASP A 52 -15.72 -5.31 6.59
CA ASP A 52 -16.79 -6.01 5.86
C ASP A 52 -16.54 -6.07 4.33
N ARG A 53 -15.62 -5.25 3.82
CA ARG A 53 -15.26 -5.17 2.39
C ARG A 53 -13.95 -5.89 2.08
N ILE A 54 -13.12 -6.14 3.09
CA ILE A 54 -11.89 -6.90 2.95
C ILE A 54 -12.24 -8.39 3.01
N LYS A 55 -12.01 -9.11 1.90
CA LYS A 55 -12.22 -10.56 1.84
C LYS A 55 -11.02 -11.31 2.40
N ASP A 56 -10.11 -11.77 1.53
CA ASP A 56 -8.86 -12.44 1.87
C ASP A 56 -7.64 -11.68 1.30
N SER A 57 -7.85 -10.42 0.91
CA SER A 57 -6.94 -9.60 0.12
C SER A 57 -6.68 -8.24 0.75
N THR A 58 -5.69 -7.49 0.26
CA THR A 58 -5.56 -6.08 0.58
C THR A 58 -6.53 -5.25 -0.24
N LEU A 59 -7.07 -4.19 0.36
CA LEU A 59 -8.03 -3.31 -0.29
C LEU A 59 -7.44 -1.91 -0.44
N LEU A 60 -7.30 -1.45 -1.68
CA LEU A 60 -7.00 -0.06 -2.01
C LEU A 60 -8.31 0.69 -2.24
N TRP A 61 -8.49 1.85 -1.63
CA TRP A 61 -9.75 2.59 -1.70
C TRP A 61 -9.57 4.10 -1.55
N ILE A 62 -10.58 4.86 -1.96
CA ILE A 62 -10.63 6.32 -1.82
C ILE A 62 -11.76 6.73 -0.89
N ASP A 63 -11.44 7.51 0.13
CA ASP A 63 -12.39 8.25 0.94
C ASP A 63 -12.64 9.63 0.31
N ASN A 64 -13.79 9.80 -0.32
CA ASN A 64 -14.11 11.10 -0.93
C ASN A 64 -14.52 12.14 0.10
N GLN A 65 -15.11 11.71 1.22
CA GLN A 65 -15.56 12.63 2.26
C GLN A 65 -14.36 13.29 2.95
N ASN A 66 -13.31 12.50 3.23
CA ASN A 66 -12.13 12.97 3.96
C ASN A 66 -10.91 13.24 3.06
N SER A 67 -11.04 13.03 1.74
CA SER A 67 -9.95 13.16 0.77
C SER A 67 -8.72 12.34 1.17
N LEU A 68 -8.93 11.04 1.41
CA LEU A 68 -7.88 10.08 1.80
C LEU A 68 -7.76 8.96 0.76
N LEU A 69 -6.54 8.50 0.55
CA LEU A 69 -6.25 7.19 -0.01
C LEU A 69 -6.07 6.21 1.14
N GLY A 70 -6.84 5.13 1.11
CA GLY A 70 -6.80 4.05 2.07
C GLY A 70 -6.19 2.79 1.47
N LEU A 71 -5.31 2.13 2.21
CA LEU A 71 -4.84 0.79 1.90
C LEU A 71 -4.95 -0.08 3.14
N SER A 72 -5.75 -1.13 3.07
CA SER A 72 -6.18 -1.88 4.24
C SER A 72 -5.92 -3.38 4.10
N ASP A 73 -5.45 -3.98 5.18
CA ASP A 73 -5.60 -5.41 5.47
C ASP A 73 -6.53 -5.61 6.68
N HIS A 74 -6.77 -6.85 7.13
CA HIS A 74 -7.67 -7.11 8.24
C HIS A 74 -7.25 -6.51 9.59
N LYS A 75 -5.97 -6.12 9.74
CA LYS A 75 -5.42 -5.60 10.99
C LYS A 75 -5.19 -4.10 10.92
N LYS A 76 -4.62 -3.62 9.82
CA LYS A 76 -4.14 -2.24 9.69
C LYS A 76 -4.56 -1.58 8.38
N THR A 77 -4.71 -0.28 8.47
CA THR A 77 -4.98 0.59 7.33
C THR A 77 -3.96 1.73 7.30
N LEU A 78 -3.39 1.97 6.12
CA LEU A 78 -2.68 3.20 5.83
C LEU A 78 -3.69 4.23 5.32
N LEU A 79 -3.74 5.40 5.95
CA LEU A 79 -4.57 6.52 5.52
C LEU A 79 -3.69 7.71 5.15
N VAL A 80 -3.66 8.05 3.85
CA VAL A 80 -2.82 9.11 3.32
C VAL A 80 -3.69 10.21 2.70
N PRO A 81 -3.53 11.49 3.10
CA PRO A 81 -4.23 12.60 2.45
C PRO A 81 -3.89 12.70 0.97
N LEU A 82 -4.91 12.80 0.11
CA LEU A 82 -4.74 12.86 -1.34
C LEU A 82 -3.87 14.04 -1.78
N ASN A 83 -3.98 15.17 -1.08
CA ASN A 83 -3.18 16.38 -1.36
C ASN A 83 -1.70 16.25 -0.99
N LYS A 84 -1.27 15.12 -0.39
CA LYS A 84 0.14 14.83 -0.12
C LYS A 84 0.78 13.92 -1.16
N ILE A 85 -0.01 13.33 -2.05
CA ILE A 85 0.40 12.31 -3.00
C ILE A 85 0.78 12.96 -4.33
N ASN A 86 1.99 12.67 -4.80
CA ASN A 86 2.49 13.07 -6.11
C ASN A 86 2.20 12.03 -7.20
N GLY A 87 2.19 10.75 -6.83
CA GLY A 87 2.02 9.67 -7.79
C GLY A 87 2.23 8.30 -7.15
N ILE A 88 1.96 7.27 -7.95
CA ILE A 88 2.14 5.87 -7.60
C ILE A 88 3.13 5.27 -8.58
N GLU A 89 4.05 4.46 -8.09
CA GLU A 89 5.05 3.81 -8.94
C GLU A 89 5.15 2.32 -8.60
N ILE A 90 5.35 1.51 -9.63
CA ILE A 90 5.67 0.10 -9.50
C ILE A 90 7.18 -0.06 -9.72
N GLN A 91 7.84 -0.75 -8.80
CA GLN A 91 9.23 -1.17 -8.94
C GLN A 91 9.28 -2.69 -9.01
N ASN A 92 9.82 -3.20 -10.10
CA ASN A 92 10.08 -4.62 -10.28
C ASN A 92 11.57 -4.90 -10.02
N ILE A 93 11.84 -5.80 -9.09
CA ILE A 93 13.18 -6.21 -8.68
C ILE A 93 13.41 -7.61 -9.22
N LEU A 94 14.35 -7.73 -10.15
CA LEU A 94 14.71 -8.99 -10.78
C LEU A 94 15.53 -9.85 -9.82
N LYS A 95 15.35 -11.16 -9.94
CA LYS A 95 16.13 -12.15 -9.21
C LYS A 95 17.60 -12.07 -9.63
N GLY A 96 18.46 -11.63 -8.72
CA GLY A 96 19.91 -11.76 -8.76
C GLY A 96 20.38 -12.77 -7.72
N LYS A 97 20.94 -12.31 -6.60
CA LYS A 97 21.33 -13.19 -5.48
C LYS A 97 20.20 -13.50 -4.50
N GLY A 98 19.21 -12.61 -4.40
CA GLY A 98 18.03 -12.78 -3.55
C GLY A 98 16.78 -13.16 -4.37
N PRO A 99 15.60 -13.31 -3.73
CA PRO A 99 14.34 -13.53 -4.43
C PRO A 99 13.96 -12.32 -5.30
N GLY A 100 13.24 -12.51 -6.39
CA GLY A 100 12.63 -11.38 -7.10
C GLY A 100 11.55 -10.74 -6.23
N GLU A 101 11.27 -9.46 -6.45
CA GLU A 101 10.26 -8.74 -5.68
C GLU A 101 9.50 -7.77 -6.60
N SER A 102 8.28 -7.43 -6.21
CA SER A 102 7.49 -6.36 -6.82
C SER A 102 6.98 -5.48 -5.70
N ASP A 103 7.20 -4.17 -5.84
CA ASP A 103 6.86 -3.16 -4.86
C ASP A 103 5.93 -2.11 -5.47
N LEU A 104 4.95 -1.67 -4.69
CA LEU A 104 4.09 -0.52 -5.01
C LEU A 104 4.46 0.64 -4.09
N PHE A 105 5.01 1.70 -4.68
CA PHE A 105 5.42 2.91 -3.99
C PHE A 105 4.37 4.01 -4.10
N LEU A 106 4.17 4.74 -3.01
CA LEU A 106 3.48 6.01 -2.98
C LEU A 106 4.51 7.13 -2.85
N TYR A 107 4.59 7.99 -3.86
CA TYR A 107 5.41 9.18 -3.78
C TYR A 107 4.62 10.28 -3.09
N LEU A 108 5.08 10.68 -1.90
CA LEU A 108 4.58 11.89 -1.26
C LEU A 108 5.43 13.08 -1.71
N HIS A 109 4.91 14.31 -1.59
CA HIS A 109 5.66 15.53 -1.91
C HIS A 109 7.04 15.60 -1.23
N ASN A 110 7.19 14.98 -0.06
CA ASN A 110 8.37 15.12 0.78
C ASN A 110 9.26 13.87 0.84
N ASN A 111 8.74 12.67 0.56
CA ASN A 111 9.49 11.40 0.57
C ASN A 111 8.68 10.26 -0.09
N PRO A 112 9.31 9.29 -0.78
CA PRO A 112 8.65 8.05 -1.19
C PRO A 112 8.40 7.14 0.01
N PHE A 113 7.33 6.35 -0.07
CA PHE A 113 6.97 5.34 0.93
C PHE A 113 6.48 4.07 0.23
N VAL A 114 7.01 2.89 0.60
CA VAL A 114 6.54 1.60 0.08
C VAL A 114 5.17 1.31 0.70
N MET A 115 4.14 1.09 -0.12
CA MET A 115 2.81 0.73 0.37
C MET A 115 2.64 -0.78 0.49
N LEU A 116 3.01 -1.50 -0.56
CA LEU A 116 2.85 -2.93 -0.71
C LEU A 116 4.13 -3.55 -1.25
N SER A 117 4.44 -4.74 -0.77
CA SER A 117 5.46 -5.60 -1.37
C SER A 117 4.97 -7.03 -1.47
N ILE A 118 5.46 -7.73 -2.49
CA ILE A 118 5.34 -9.18 -2.62
C ILE A 118 6.68 -9.77 -3.06
N SER A 119 7.00 -10.92 -2.46
CA SER A 119 8.21 -11.69 -2.70
C SER A 119 7.81 -13.17 -2.58
N PRO A 120 8.23 -14.06 -3.49
CA PRO A 120 9.29 -13.89 -4.48
C PRO A 120 8.82 -13.46 -5.90
N ASP A 121 7.59 -12.93 -6.03
CA ASP A 121 6.97 -12.65 -7.34
C ASP A 121 7.40 -11.29 -7.91
N THR A 122 8.01 -11.30 -9.10
CA THR A 122 8.29 -10.08 -9.88
C THR A 122 7.13 -9.78 -10.83
N TYR A 123 6.89 -8.50 -11.16
CA TYR A 123 5.80 -8.03 -12.04
C TYR A 123 4.38 -8.23 -11.49
N TYR A 124 4.24 -8.55 -10.20
CA TYR A 124 2.94 -8.84 -9.62
C TYR A 124 1.97 -7.66 -9.71
N PHE A 125 2.46 -6.44 -9.48
CA PHE A 125 1.60 -5.25 -9.50
C PHE A 125 1.28 -4.72 -10.90
N ASP A 126 2.01 -5.14 -11.93
CA ASP A 126 1.81 -4.71 -13.32
C ASP A 126 0.37 -4.96 -13.78
N GLN A 127 -0.21 -6.11 -13.40
CA GLN A 127 -1.58 -6.49 -13.75
C GLN A 127 -2.65 -5.54 -13.17
N TYR A 128 -2.32 -4.79 -12.11
CA TYR A 128 -3.22 -3.86 -11.44
C TYR A 128 -3.01 -2.41 -11.86
N ALA A 129 -1.98 -2.08 -12.64
CA ALA A 129 -1.57 -0.70 -12.91
C ALA A 129 -2.73 0.18 -13.44
N ASP A 130 -3.45 -0.31 -14.45
CA ASP A 130 -4.60 0.39 -15.04
C ASP A 130 -5.75 0.57 -14.04
N GLU A 131 -6.03 -0.46 -13.23
CA GLU A 131 -7.12 -0.42 -12.26
C GLU A 131 -6.79 0.47 -11.06
N ILE A 132 -5.53 0.49 -10.62
CA ILE A 132 -5.03 1.43 -9.61
C ILE A 132 -5.21 2.85 -10.11
N SER A 133 -4.83 3.13 -11.37
CA SER A 133 -5.00 4.45 -11.94
C SER A 133 -6.48 4.86 -12.04
N LYS A 134 -7.36 3.96 -12.51
CA LYS A 134 -8.82 4.22 -12.58
C LYS A 134 -9.47 4.42 -11.21
N THR A 135 -9.00 3.67 -10.21
CA THR A 135 -9.52 3.70 -8.83
C THR A 135 -9.10 4.97 -8.11
N THR A 136 -7.81 5.32 -8.19
CA THR A 136 -7.22 6.40 -7.40
C THR A 136 -7.22 7.75 -8.13
N GLY A 137 -7.25 7.74 -9.46
CA GLY A 137 -7.09 8.93 -10.30
C GLY A 137 -5.63 9.38 -10.45
N PHE A 138 -4.66 8.73 -9.79
CA PHE A 138 -3.24 9.02 -9.98
C PHE A 138 -2.68 8.26 -11.18
N THR A 139 -1.69 8.85 -11.85
CA THR A 139 -0.88 8.13 -12.83
C THR A 139 -0.03 7.10 -12.10
N VAL A 140 -0.01 5.88 -12.63
CA VAL A 140 0.89 4.81 -12.19
C VAL A 140 2.07 4.77 -13.16
N THR A 141 3.29 4.90 -12.63
CA THR A 141 4.53 4.80 -13.40
C THR A 141 5.28 3.51 -13.10
N PHE A 142 6.26 3.17 -13.93
CA PHE A 142 7.15 2.04 -13.71
C PHE A 142 8.57 2.57 -13.57
N SER A 143 9.22 2.23 -12.46
CA SER A 143 10.65 2.47 -12.30
C SER A 143 11.46 1.46 -13.11
N PRO A 144 12.69 1.80 -13.55
CA PRO A 144 13.56 0.86 -14.24
C PRO A 144 13.81 -0.40 -13.40
N GLU A 145 13.75 -1.56 -14.04
CA GLU A 145 14.09 -2.83 -13.40
C GLU A 145 15.54 -2.85 -12.94
N TYR A 146 15.80 -3.51 -11.80
CA TYR A 146 17.17 -3.81 -11.37
C TYR A 146 17.25 -5.19 -10.72
N TYR A 147 18.44 -5.79 -10.77
CA TYR A 147 18.72 -7.07 -10.11
C TYR A 147 19.09 -6.86 -8.66
N ASN A 148 18.51 -7.64 -7.74
CA ASN A 148 18.97 -7.59 -6.35
C ASN A 148 20.38 -8.17 -6.18
N ALA A 149 21.18 -7.49 -5.36
CA ALA A 149 22.61 -7.76 -5.17
C ALA A 149 22.92 -8.88 -4.16
#